data_AF-A0A0K2H3D0-F1
#
_entry.id   AF-A0A0K2H3D0-F1
#
_cell.length_a   1.000
_cell.length_b   1.000
_cell.length_c   1.000
_cell.angle_alpha   90.00
_cell.angle_beta   90.00
_cell.angle_gamma   90.00
#
_symmetry.space_group_name_H-M   'P 1'
#
loop_
_entity.id
_entity.type
_entity.pdbx_description
1 polymer ?
#
loop_
_entity_poly.entity_id
_entity_poly.type
_entity_poly.pdbx_seq_one_letter_code
_entity_poly.pdbx_strand_id
1 'polypeptide(L)'
;MSEENTATETSAEQVAHTGTQEEPDTADSQPVPEHFRRELEEARREAARYRTERNELRADAESWRTQQEAEKTELQKTQETLTKRDEQFKALEAENIRLRLAAKYGIAEENHDLLGSGSPEEIEDRAKRLAVMQKEQTRPPSNTPVEQLGAAIRPERETPPNAFPAGWPV
;
A
#
# COMPACT_ATOMS: atom_id res chain seq x y z
N MET A 1 27.11 -9.67 -41.80
CA MET A 1 27.94 -10.89 -41.85
C MET A 1 27.08 -11.99 -42.45
N SER A 2 27.24 -12.17 -43.77
CA SER A 2 27.10 -13.43 -44.53
C SER A 2 25.71 -14.11 -44.63
N GLU A 3 25.03 -13.88 -45.76
CA GLU A 3 24.83 -14.85 -46.89
C GLU A 3 25.31 -16.29 -46.61
N GLU A 4 24.73 -17.40 -47.05
CA GLU A 4 23.81 -17.80 -48.13
C GLU A 4 23.60 -19.32 -47.89
N ASN A 5 22.41 -19.89 -48.12
CA ASN A 5 22.26 -20.96 -49.11
C ASN A 5 20.83 -21.51 -49.19
N THR A 6 20.37 -21.44 -50.42
CA THR A 6 19.08 -21.74 -51.01
C THR A 6 18.98 -23.23 -51.38
N ALA A 7 17.74 -23.74 -51.33
CA ALA A 7 17.10 -24.76 -52.20
C ALA A 7 17.92 -25.91 -52.82
N THR A 8 17.37 -27.13 -52.71
CA THR A 8 17.09 -28.11 -53.80
C THR A 8 16.36 -29.28 -53.11
N GLU A 9 15.03 -29.42 -53.20
CA GLU A 9 14.29 -30.14 -54.26
C GLU A 9 14.44 -31.68 -54.16
N THR A 10 13.49 -32.42 -54.72
CA THR A 10 13.30 -33.90 -54.73
C THR A 10 12.37 -34.40 -53.61
N SER A 11 11.27 -35.09 -53.87
CA SER A 11 10.53 -35.39 -55.09
C SER A 11 9.13 -35.77 -54.63
N ALA A 12 8.12 -35.18 -55.26
CA ALA A 12 6.80 -35.76 -55.31
C ALA A 12 6.87 -36.94 -56.29
N GLU A 13 7.22 -38.13 -55.78
CA GLU A 13 7.09 -39.36 -56.56
C GLU A 13 5.80 -40.07 -56.13
N GLN A 14 4.80 -39.95 -57.01
CA GLN A 14 3.69 -40.87 -57.07
C GLN A 14 4.23 -42.31 -57.17
N VAL A 15 3.82 -43.17 -56.25
CA VAL A 15 3.68 -44.60 -56.55
C VAL A 15 2.23 -44.95 -56.32
N ALA A 16 1.49 -44.92 -57.41
CA ALA A 16 0.28 -45.71 -57.55
C ALA A 16 0.66 -47.18 -57.41
N HIS A 17 0.23 -47.82 -56.33
CA HIS A 17 0.04 -49.27 -56.34
C HIS A 17 -1.27 -49.60 -55.64
N THR A 18 -2.28 -49.76 -56.50
CA THR A 18 -3.35 -50.75 -56.41
C THR A 18 -4.06 -50.84 -55.07
N GLY A 19 -5.27 -50.29 -55.05
CA GLY A 19 -6.30 -50.76 -54.14
C GLY A 19 -6.47 -52.27 -54.28
N THR A 20 -5.99 -52.98 -53.27
CA THR A 20 -6.61 -54.22 -52.86
C THR A 20 -7.70 -53.79 -51.89
N GLN A 21 -8.91 -53.59 -52.42
CA GLN A 21 -10.11 -53.81 -51.64
C GLN A 21 -10.10 -55.29 -51.28
N GLU A 22 -9.52 -55.62 -50.12
CA GLU A 22 -10.00 -56.79 -49.39
C GLU A 22 -11.39 -56.38 -48.90
N GLU A 23 -12.40 -56.83 -49.65
CA GLU A 23 -13.68 -57.18 -49.04
C GLU A 23 -13.37 -57.92 -47.74
N PRO A 24 -13.98 -57.57 -46.59
CA PRO A 24 -13.97 -58.49 -45.47
C PRO A 24 -14.77 -59.71 -45.94
N ASP A 25 -14.02 -60.67 -46.47
CA ASP A 25 -14.40 -62.05 -46.61
C ASP A 25 -15.12 -62.40 -45.32
N THR A 26 -16.37 -62.84 -45.46
CA THR A 26 -17.26 -63.29 -44.41
C THR A 26 -16.60 -64.46 -43.67
N ALA A 27 -15.64 -64.13 -42.82
CA ALA A 27 -14.93 -65.04 -41.95
C ALA A 27 -15.94 -65.47 -40.90
N ASP A 28 -16.50 -66.66 -41.14
CA ASP A 28 -16.99 -67.59 -40.13
C ASP A 28 -17.58 -66.91 -38.90
N SER A 29 -18.87 -66.60 -38.99
CA SER A 29 -19.72 -66.32 -37.83
C SER A 29 -19.88 -67.60 -36.98
N GLN A 30 -18.77 -68.09 -36.44
CA GLN A 30 -18.79 -68.98 -35.29
C GLN A 30 -19.32 -68.14 -34.12
N PRO A 31 -20.38 -68.58 -33.43
CA PRO A 31 -20.92 -67.81 -32.32
C PRO A 31 -19.82 -67.64 -31.27
N VAL A 32 -19.36 -66.39 -31.08
CA VAL A 32 -18.41 -66.05 -30.01
C VAL A 32 -18.90 -66.71 -28.72
N PRO A 33 -18.11 -67.59 -28.11
CA PRO A 33 -18.55 -68.35 -26.94
C PRO A 33 -19.15 -67.42 -25.87
N GLU A 34 -20.26 -67.83 -25.28
CA GLU A 34 -21.03 -67.06 -24.28
C GLU A 34 -20.15 -66.47 -23.15
N HIS A 35 -19.08 -67.17 -22.75
CA HIS A 35 -18.16 -66.71 -21.71
C HIS A 35 -17.39 -65.45 -22.11
N PHE A 36 -16.87 -65.38 -23.35
CA PHE A 36 -16.18 -64.18 -23.84
C PHE A 36 -17.13 -62.98 -23.95
N ARG A 37 -18.40 -63.20 -24.30
CA ARG A 37 -19.40 -62.11 -24.33
C ARG A 37 -19.66 -61.56 -22.93
N ARG A 38 -19.75 -62.44 -21.92
CA ARG A 38 -19.94 -62.05 -20.51
C ARG A 38 -18.74 -61.30 -19.94
N GLU A 39 -17.52 -61.79 -20.19
CA GLU A 39 -16.29 -61.10 -19.76
C GLU A 39 -16.16 -59.71 -20.40
N LEU A 40 -16.55 -59.58 -21.67
CA LEU A 40 -16.49 -58.32 -22.40
C LEU A 40 -17.57 -57.33 -21.93
N GLU A 41 -18.74 -57.82 -21.51
CA GLU A 41 -19.75 -57.02 -20.82
C GLU A 41 -19.29 -56.57 -19.42
N GLU A 42 -18.64 -57.44 -18.65
CA GLU A 42 -18.08 -57.11 -17.34
C GLU A 42 -16.97 -56.06 -17.46
N ALA A 43 -16.01 -56.25 -18.37
CA ALA A 43 -14.96 -55.28 -18.65
C ALA A 43 -15.53 -53.92 -19.10
N ARG A 44 -16.61 -53.92 -19.89
CA ARG A 44 -17.29 -52.67 -20.28
C ARG A 44 -17.99 -52.00 -19.10
N ARG A 45 -18.60 -52.77 -18.18
CA ARG A 45 -19.21 -52.24 -16.95
C ARG A 45 -18.15 -51.66 -16.01
N GLU A 46 -17.03 -52.34 -15.84
CA GLU A 46 -15.90 -51.83 -15.04
C GLU A 46 -15.29 -50.57 -15.66
N ALA A 47 -15.06 -50.56 -16.98
CA ALA A 47 -14.58 -49.37 -17.67
C ALA A 47 -15.57 -48.20 -17.57
N ALA A 48 -16.88 -48.48 -17.58
CA ALA A 48 -17.89 -47.45 -17.35
C ALA A 48 -17.83 -46.90 -15.91
N ARG A 49 -17.67 -47.75 -14.90
CA ARG A 49 -17.50 -47.35 -13.49
C ARG A 49 -16.25 -46.51 -13.28
N TYR A 50 -15.10 -46.94 -13.81
CA TYR A 50 -13.87 -46.15 -13.69
C TYR A 50 -13.97 -44.79 -14.39
N ARG A 51 -14.74 -44.68 -15.48
CA ARG A 51 -14.98 -43.39 -16.13
C ARG A 51 -15.82 -42.47 -15.26
N THR A 52 -16.85 -42.98 -14.58
CA THR A 52 -17.67 -42.17 -13.67
C THR A 52 -16.85 -41.74 -12.46
N GLU A 53 -16.15 -42.66 -11.80
CA GLU A 53 -15.31 -42.38 -10.63
C GLU A 53 -14.22 -41.34 -10.96
N ARG A 54 -13.55 -41.49 -12.12
CA ARG A 54 -12.54 -40.52 -12.56
C ARG A 54 -13.16 -39.13 -12.80
N ASN A 55 -14.36 -39.07 -13.37
CA ASN A 55 -15.02 -37.79 -13.63
C ASN A 55 -15.45 -37.11 -12.32
N GLU A 56 -15.93 -37.88 -11.35
CA GLU A 56 -16.27 -37.40 -10.01
C GLU A 56 -15.03 -36.86 -9.29
N LEU A 57 -13.94 -37.64 -9.24
CA LEU A 57 -12.67 -37.20 -8.64
C LEU A 57 -12.10 -35.96 -9.31
N ARG A 58 -12.26 -35.83 -10.64
CA ARG A 58 -11.84 -34.64 -11.37
C ARG A 58 -12.68 -33.42 -10.98
N ALA A 59 -14.01 -33.58 -10.89
CA ALA A 59 -14.90 -32.51 -10.47
C ALA A 59 -14.59 -32.06 -9.03
N ASP A 60 -14.32 -33.00 -8.12
CA ASP A 60 -13.93 -32.70 -6.74
C ASP A 60 -12.60 -31.93 -6.70
N ALA A 61 -11.60 -32.36 -7.47
CA ALA A 61 -10.32 -31.66 -7.55
C ALA A 61 -10.44 -30.24 -8.13
N GLU A 62 -11.29 -30.05 -9.14
CA GLU A 62 -11.60 -28.73 -9.70
C GLU A 62 -12.31 -27.86 -8.65
N SER A 63 -13.30 -28.39 -7.93
CA SER A 63 -13.99 -27.67 -6.86
C SER A 63 -13.05 -27.26 -5.73
N TRP A 64 -12.12 -28.14 -5.32
CA TRP A 64 -11.12 -27.84 -4.31
C TRP A 64 -10.19 -26.70 -4.76
N ARG A 65 -9.76 -26.70 -6.02
CA ARG A 65 -8.93 -25.61 -6.57
C ARG A 65 -9.68 -24.29 -6.54
N THR A 66 -10.95 -24.27 -6.95
CA THR A 66 -11.76 -23.05 -6.91
C THR A 66 -11.97 -22.53 -5.48
N GLN A 67 -12.13 -23.43 -4.50
CA GLN A 67 -12.24 -23.05 -3.08
C GLN A 67 -10.94 -22.46 -2.57
N GLN A 68 -9.78 -23.05 -2.89
CA GLN A 68 -8.49 -22.49 -2.49
C GLN A 68 -8.20 -21.14 -3.13
N GLU A 69 -8.59 -20.95 -4.39
CA GLU A 69 -8.50 -19.65 -5.04
C GLU A 69 -9.42 -18.62 -4.36
N ALA A 70 -10.66 -19.00 -4.05
CA ALA A 70 -11.60 -18.16 -3.32
C ALA A 70 -11.05 -17.80 -1.92
N GLU A 71 -10.60 -18.78 -1.13
CA GLU A 71 -9.97 -18.57 0.18
C GLU A 71 -8.77 -17.64 0.09
N LYS A 72 -7.92 -17.78 -0.92
CA LYS A 72 -6.79 -16.88 -1.15
C LYS A 72 -7.26 -15.45 -1.43
N THR A 73 -8.30 -15.26 -2.23
CA THR A 73 -8.87 -13.92 -2.50
C THR A 73 -9.52 -13.31 -1.27
N GLU A 74 -10.18 -14.10 -0.43
CA GLU A 74 -10.74 -13.64 0.83
C GLU A 74 -9.65 -13.31 1.85
N LEU A 75 -8.55 -14.07 1.88
CA LEU A 75 -7.38 -13.76 2.70
C LEU A 75 -6.75 -12.43 2.27
N GLN A 76 -6.61 -12.19 0.96
CA GLN A 76 -6.13 -10.90 0.46
C GLN A 76 -7.05 -9.75 0.89
N LYS A 77 -8.36 -9.91 0.72
CA LYS A 77 -9.34 -8.90 1.14
C LYS A 77 -9.30 -8.64 2.64
N THR A 78 -9.20 -9.69 3.46
CA THR A 78 -9.12 -9.55 4.93
C THR A 78 -7.82 -8.87 5.34
N GLN A 79 -6.69 -9.22 4.72
CA GLN A 79 -5.41 -8.55 4.95
C GLN A 79 -5.48 -7.05 4.59
N GLU A 80 -6.07 -6.68 3.45
CA GLU A 80 -6.26 -5.28 3.09
C GLU A 80 -7.18 -4.54 4.06
N THR A 81 -8.23 -5.19 4.59
CA THR A 81 -9.07 -4.56 5.60
C THR A 81 -8.34 -4.37 6.92
N LEU A 82 -7.46 -5.31 7.28
CA LEU A 82 -6.65 -5.26 8.48
C LEU A 82 -5.62 -4.13 8.38
N THR A 83 -4.88 -4.03 7.27
CA THR A 83 -3.92 -2.92 7.08
C THR A 83 -4.61 -1.55 7.13
N LYS A 84 -5.78 -1.41 6.50
CA LYS A 84 -6.59 -0.17 6.58
C LYS A 84 -7.05 0.14 8.00
N ARG A 85 -7.45 -0.87 8.78
CA ARG A 85 -7.83 -0.71 10.19
C ARG A 85 -6.63 -0.30 11.03
N ASP A 86 -5.46 -0.90 10.81
CA ASP A 86 -4.23 -0.58 11.52
C ASP A 86 -3.75 0.86 11.22
N GLU A 87 -3.87 1.31 9.98
CA GLU A 87 -3.59 2.70 9.60
C GLU A 87 -4.53 3.68 10.31
N GLN A 88 -5.83 3.38 10.34
CA GLN A 88 -6.81 4.18 11.08
C GLN A 88 -6.51 4.21 12.58
N PHE A 89 -6.14 3.06 13.15
CA PHE A 89 -5.81 2.95 14.56
C PHE A 89 -4.57 3.78 14.91
N LYS A 90 -3.49 3.66 14.12
CA LYS A 90 -2.27 4.48 14.30
C LYS A 90 -2.54 5.97 14.16
N ALA A 91 -3.42 6.37 13.23
CA ALA A 91 -3.82 7.77 13.09
C ALA A 91 -4.55 8.28 14.34
N LEU A 92 -5.52 7.52 14.85
CA LEU A 92 -6.25 7.86 16.08
C LEU A 92 -5.35 7.87 17.31
N GLU A 93 -4.39 6.95 17.42
CA GLU A 93 -3.40 6.95 18.50
C GLU A 93 -2.52 8.21 18.47
N ALA A 94 -2.03 8.58 17.29
CA ALA A 94 -1.24 9.81 17.12
C ALA A 94 -2.04 11.06 17.49
N GLU A 95 -3.31 11.14 17.08
CA GLU A 95 -4.22 12.22 17.49
C GLU A 95 -4.44 12.24 19.00
N ASN A 96 -4.65 11.08 19.63
CA ASN A 96 -4.84 11.00 21.08
C ASN A 96 -3.59 11.49 21.84
N ILE A 97 -2.39 11.14 21.37
CA ILE A 97 -1.13 11.61 21.95
C ILE A 97 -1.05 13.13 21.82
N ARG A 98 -1.32 13.70 20.64
CA ARG A 98 -1.31 15.16 20.44
C ARG A 98 -2.28 15.87 21.39
N LEU A 99 -3.51 15.38 21.50
CA LEU A 99 -4.54 15.97 22.37
C LEU A 99 -4.15 15.88 23.85
N ARG A 100 -3.59 14.75 24.30
CA ARG A 100 -3.11 14.60 25.69
C ARG A 100 -1.98 15.58 26.01
N LEU A 101 -1.04 15.75 25.08
CA LEU A 101 0.08 16.67 25.27
C LEU A 101 -0.37 18.13 25.18
N ALA A 102 -1.25 18.46 24.25
CA ALA A 102 -1.85 19.78 24.17
C ALA A 102 -2.59 20.15 25.47
N ALA A 103 -3.38 19.23 26.02
CA ALA A 103 -4.05 19.40 27.30
C ALA A 103 -3.05 19.54 28.47
N LYS A 104 -1.98 18.74 28.49
CA LYS A 104 -0.93 18.80 29.54
C LYS A 104 -0.19 20.14 29.57
N TYR A 105 0.09 20.72 28.40
CA TYR A 105 0.86 21.96 28.28
C TYR A 105 0.00 23.22 28.10
N GLY A 106 -1.33 23.08 28.03
CA GLY A 106 -2.27 24.20 27.90
C GLY A 106 -2.18 24.91 26.55
N ILE A 107 -1.89 24.16 25.49
CA ILE A 107 -1.74 24.71 24.13
C ILE A 107 -3.13 25.05 23.59
N ALA A 108 -3.31 26.27 23.09
CA ALA A 108 -4.57 26.67 22.47
C ALA A 108 -4.88 25.82 21.24
N GLU A 109 -6.17 25.62 20.97
CA GLU A 109 -6.67 24.73 19.91
C GLU A 109 -6.14 25.13 18.53
N GLU A 110 -5.91 26.43 18.29
CA GLU A 110 -5.34 26.91 17.03
C GLU A 110 -3.90 26.42 16.78
N ASN A 111 -3.17 26.09 17.85
CA ASN A 111 -1.78 25.65 17.79
C ASN A 111 -1.62 24.12 17.86
N HIS A 112 -2.71 23.35 17.86
CA HIS A 112 -2.65 21.88 17.92
C HIS A 112 -2.03 21.30 16.64
N ASP A 113 -2.20 21.96 15.50
CA ASP A 113 -1.61 21.53 14.22
C ASP A 113 -0.07 21.65 14.23
N LEU A 114 0.47 22.65 14.95
CA LEU A 114 1.92 22.88 15.07
C LEU A 114 2.66 21.77 15.84
N LEU A 115 1.93 20.92 16.57
CA LEU A 115 2.52 19.75 17.24
C LEU A 115 3.02 18.71 16.23
N GLY A 116 2.43 18.63 15.03
CA GLY A 116 2.87 17.76 13.94
C GLY A 116 2.87 16.27 14.27
N SER A 117 3.43 15.44 13.39
CA SER A 117 3.67 14.01 13.62
C SER A 117 5.07 13.76 14.19
N GLY A 118 5.27 12.63 14.88
CA GLY A 118 6.57 12.23 15.41
C GLY A 118 6.46 11.23 16.56
N SER A 119 7.62 10.92 17.16
CA SER A 119 7.67 10.19 18.43
C SER A 119 6.95 11.01 19.52
N PRO A 120 6.30 10.36 20.51
CA PRO A 120 5.68 11.08 21.64
C PRO A 120 6.65 12.07 22.30
N GLU A 121 7.92 11.73 22.44
CA GLU A 121 8.95 12.60 23.03
C GLU A 121 9.19 13.87 22.20
N GLU A 122 9.25 13.73 20.87
CA GLU A 122 9.44 14.87 19.96
C GLU A 122 8.22 15.80 19.95
N ILE A 123 7.02 15.24 20.10
CA ILE A 123 5.78 16.01 20.23
C ILE A 123 5.78 16.74 21.58
N GLU A 124 6.26 16.11 22.66
CA GLU A 124 6.40 16.75 23.97
C GLU A 124 7.35 17.93 23.94
N ASP A 125 8.52 17.81 23.31
CA ASP A 125 9.50 18.89 23.27
C ASP A 125 9.00 20.08 22.42
N ARG A 126 8.31 19.79 21.31
CA ARG A 126 7.59 20.80 20.54
C ARG A 126 6.48 21.46 21.36
N ALA A 127 5.70 20.67 22.10
CA ALA A 127 4.65 21.17 22.98
C ALA A 127 5.18 22.11 24.06
N LYS A 128 6.30 21.75 24.71
CA LYS A 128 6.99 22.62 25.68
C LYS A 128 7.44 23.93 25.04
N ARG A 129 8.03 23.87 23.85
CA ARG A 129 8.49 25.08 23.13
C ARG A 129 7.32 26.00 22.80
N LEU A 130 6.21 25.47 22.31
CA LEU A 130 5.00 26.23 22.01
C LEU A 130 4.40 26.85 23.27
N ALA A 131 4.36 26.11 24.38
CA ALA A 131 3.85 26.63 25.65
C ALA A 131 4.68 27.80 26.18
N VAL A 132 6.01 27.81 25.98
CA VAL A 132 6.87 28.95 26.33
C VAL A 132 6.57 30.14 25.43
N MET A 133 6.52 29.96 24.12
CA MET A 133 6.22 31.04 23.16
C MET A 133 4.84 31.66 23.40
N GLN A 134 3.84 30.84 23.72
CA GLN A 134 2.49 31.34 24.01
C GLN A 134 2.45 32.16 25.30
N LYS A 135 3.22 31.78 26.33
CA LYS A 135 3.37 32.56 27.56
C LYS A 135 4.08 33.90 27.32
N GLU A 136 5.05 33.95 26.40
CA GLU A 136 5.71 35.20 26.00
C GLU A 136 4.78 36.11 25.18
N GLN A 137 4.00 35.54 24.26
CA GLN A 137 3.05 36.28 23.41
C GLN A 137 1.86 36.84 24.20
N THR A 138 1.41 36.13 25.24
CA THR A 138 0.31 36.56 26.12
C THR A 138 0.75 37.54 27.20
N ARG A 139 2.05 37.82 27.35
CA ARG A 139 2.47 38.97 28.18
C ARG A 139 1.99 40.25 27.50
N PRO A 140 1.28 41.13 28.23
CA PRO A 140 0.95 42.44 27.68
C PRO A 140 2.25 43.15 27.29
N PRO A 141 2.29 43.88 26.16
CA PRO A 141 3.47 44.63 25.78
C PRO A 141 3.83 45.57 26.93
N SER A 142 5.01 45.39 27.52
CA SER A 142 5.45 46.26 28.60
C SER A 142 5.70 47.64 28.04
N ASN A 143 4.78 48.57 28.29
CA ASN A 143 4.94 50.01 28.03
C ASN A 143 5.92 50.67 29.00
N THR A 144 6.91 49.93 29.50
CA THR A 144 8.00 50.50 30.28
C THR A 144 9.02 51.04 29.28
N PRO A 145 9.29 52.36 29.27
CA PRO A 145 10.33 52.89 28.39
C PRO A 145 11.64 52.17 28.69
N VAL A 146 12.28 51.65 27.64
CA VAL A 146 13.63 51.07 27.74
C VAL A 146 14.59 52.26 27.92
N GLU A 147 14.81 52.67 29.17
CA GLU A 147 15.72 53.77 29.54
C GLU A 147 17.20 53.50 29.16
N GLN A 148 17.51 52.35 28.55
CA GLN A 148 18.87 51.92 28.21
C GLN A 148 19.32 52.22 26.78
N LEU A 149 18.48 52.83 25.94
CA LEU A 149 18.94 53.45 24.69
C LEU A 149 19.28 54.92 24.98
N GLY A 150 20.46 55.12 25.57
CA GLY A 150 21.22 56.36 25.59
C GLY A 150 20.40 57.64 25.78
N ALA A 151 20.22 58.05 27.03
CA ALA A 151 20.06 59.47 27.31
C ALA A 151 21.30 60.18 26.75
N ALA A 152 21.18 60.69 25.52
CA ALA A 152 22.15 61.57 24.94
C ALA A 152 22.38 62.71 25.95
N ILE A 153 23.62 62.80 26.41
CA ILE A 153 24.17 63.91 27.17
C ILE A 153 23.61 65.19 26.55
N ARG A 154 22.71 65.85 27.26
CA ARG A 154 22.20 67.17 26.89
C ARG A 154 23.41 68.10 27.03
N PRO A 155 23.95 68.72 25.95
CA PRO A 155 24.99 69.71 26.16
C PRO A 155 24.38 70.84 27.01
N GLU A 156 25.09 71.19 28.08
CA GLU A 156 24.87 72.38 28.91
C GLU A 156 24.51 73.56 27.99
N ARG A 157 23.44 74.30 28.29
CA ARG A 157 23.10 75.51 27.52
C ARG A 157 24.21 76.52 27.73
N GLU A 158 25.13 76.64 26.77
CA GLU A 158 26.04 77.78 26.70
C GLU A 158 25.20 79.06 26.60
N THR A 159 25.25 79.89 27.63
CA THR A 159 24.68 81.23 27.61
C THR A 159 25.43 82.05 26.54
N PRO A 160 24.73 82.79 25.66
CA PRO A 160 25.40 83.60 24.65
C PRO A 160 26.25 84.70 25.31
N PRO A 161 27.35 85.14 24.68
CA PRO A 161 28.37 86.04 25.25
C PRO A 161 27.87 87.46 25.59
N ASN A 162 26.59 87.76 25.36
CA ASN A 162 25.99 89.09 25.57
C ASN A 162 24.95 89.10 26.71
N ALA A 163 24.98 88.14 27.63
CA ALA A 163 24.17 88.21 28.84
C ALA A 163 24.83 89.15 29.87
N PHE A 164 24.12 90.21 30.26
CA PHE A 164 24.58 91.13 31.30
C PHE A 164 24.83 90.38 32.63
N PRO A 165 25.89 90.73 33.40
CA PRO A 165 26.14 90.11 34.69
C PRO A 165 25.02 90.47 35.68
N ALA A 166 24.60 89.48 36.47
CA ALA A 166 23.42 89.51 37.35
C ALA A 166 23.51 90.49 38.57
N GLY A 167 24.38 91.50 38.51
CA GLY A 167 24.67 92.40 39.64
C GLY A 167 24.65 93.90 39.30
N TRP A 168 24.16 94.32 38.13
CA TRP A 168 23.97 95.74 37.86
C TRP A 168 22.60 96.24 38.37
N PRO A 169 22.55 97.34 39.14
CA PRO A 169 21.29 97.99 39.47
C PRO A 169 20.75 98.73 38.24
N VAL A 170 19.47 98.53 37.94
CA VAL A 170 18.70 99.28 36.94
C VAL A 170 18.45 100.70 37.44
#